data_AF-A0A5E4QVK4-F1
#
_entry.id   AF-A0A5E4QVK4-F1
#
_cell.length_a   1.000
_cell.length_b   1.000
_cell.length_c   1.000
_cell.angle_alpha   90.00
_cell.angle_beta   90.00
_cell.angle_gamma   90.00
#
_symmetry.space_group_name_H-M   'P 1'
#
loop_
_entity.id
_entity.type
_entity.pdbx_description
1 polymer ?
#
loop_
_entity_poly.entity_id
_entity_poly.type
_entity_poly.pdbx_seq_one_letter_code
_entity_poly.pdbx_strand_id
1 'polypeptide(L)'
;MGKEAGNDAFQRINYLYQISKEVTEKNPALGAYYNKLIINVAKKNVLKIHPDIKKQLCKKCHALTSIQLTKLKCKNNVKYIPTKCKICNMERNFIIDKKKDSIWLDRPEAVLKIIN
;
A
#
# COMPACT_ATOMS: atom_id res chain seq x y z
N MET A 1 5.54 -26.54 12.58
CA MET A 1 5.52 -25.24 11.86
C MET A 1 6.21 -24.21 12.74
N GLY A 2 7.45 -23.83 12.42
CA GLY A 2 8.18 -22.84 13.22
C GLY A 2 7.53 -21.47 13.11
N LYS A 3 7.29 -20.79 14.24
CA LYS A 3 6.87 -19.38 14.24
C LYS A 3 8.01 -18.54 13.69
N GLU A 4 7.89 -18.10 12.43
CA GLU A 4 8.78 -17.09 11.87
C GLU A 4 8.62 -15.80 12.66
N ALA A 5 9.74 -15.18 13.06
CA ALA A 5 9.72 -13.93 13.80
C ALA A 5 8.95 -12.86 13.01
N GLY A 6 7.90 -12.29 13.61
CA GLY A 6 7.04 -11.28 12.99
C GLY A 6 5.75 -11.79 12.34
N ASN A 7 5.50 -13.11 12.30
CA ASN A 7 4.26 -13.68 11.73
C ASN A 7 2.98 -13.06 12.32
N ASP A 8 2.90 -12.95 13.65
CA ASP A 8 1.73 -12.37 14.34
C ASP A 8 1.50 -10.90 13.93
N ALA A 9 2.57 -10.14 13.70
CA ALA A 9 2.49 -8.75 13.26
C ALA A 9 2.07 -8.64 11.78
N PHE A 10 2.51 -9.56 10.91
CA PHE A 10 2.03 -9.63 9.52
C PHE A 10 0.55 -9.99 9.44
N GLN A 11 0.09 -10.97 10.24
CA GLN A 11 -1.33 -11.32 10.33
C GLN A 11 -2.16 -10.13 10.82
N ARG A 12 -1.69 -9.42 11.85
CA ARG A 12 -2.35 -8.20 12.35
C ARG A 12 -2.43 -7.12 11.28
N ILE A 13 -1.35 -6.88 10.52
CA ILE A 13 -1.34 -5.91 9.42
C ILE A 13 -2.37 -6.30 8.35
N ASN A 14 -2.40 -7.57 7.95
CA ASN A 14 -3.36 -8.06 6.96
C ASN A 14 -4.80 -7.90 7.42
N TYR A 15 -5.10 -8.25 8.66
CA TYR A 15 -6.43 -8.10 9.24
C TYR A 15 -6.89 -6.63 9.26
N LEU A 16 -6.03 -5.72 9.75
CA LEU A 16 -6.31 -4.29 9.76
C LEU A 16 -6.51 -3.71 8.35
N TYR A 17 -5.76 -4.22 7.37
CA TYR A 17 -5.88 -3.78 5.98
C TYR A 17 -7.21 -4.20 5.36
N GLN A 18 -7.65 -5.43 5.59
CA GLN A 18 -8.95 -5.92 5.13
C GLN A 18 -10.09 -5.09 5.73
N ILE A 19 -10.08 -4.86 7.05
CA ILE A 19 -11.07 -4.00 7.71
C ILE A 19 -11.03 -2.59 7.13
N SER A 20 -9.85 -2.01 6.95
CA SER A 20 -9.75 -0.67 6.40
C SER A 20 -10.42 -0.55 5.03
N LYS A 21 -10.32 -1.57 4.16
CA LYS A 21 -10.95 -1.54 2.84
C LYS A 21 -12.47 -1.49 2.96
N GLU A 22 -13.04 -2.41 3.71
CA GLU A 22 -14.50 -2.50 3.93
C GLU A 22 -15.07 -1.24 4.58
N VAL A 23 -14.37 -0.72 5.60
CA VAL A 23 -14.85 0.43 6.36
C VAL A 23 -14.71 1.73 5.60
N THR A 24 -13.73 1.86 4.68
CA THR A 24 -13.49 3.12 3.98
C THR A 24 -14.70 3.58 3.16
N GLU A 25 -15.48 2.64 2.62
CA GLU A 25 -16.68 2.95 1.83
C GLU A 25 -17.76 3.65 2.67
N LYS A 26 -17.92 3.26 3.94
CA LYS A 26 -18.91 3.81 4.87
C LYS A 26 -18.37 4.99 5.66
N ASN A 27 -17.13 4.87 6.14
CA ASN A 27 -16.47 5.87 6.97
C ASN A 27 -14.98 5.98 6.60
N PRO A 28 -14.62 6.93 5.71
CA PRO A 28 -13.25 7.08 5.22
C PRO A 28 -12.28 7.55 6.31
N ALA A 29 -12.74 8.24 7.36
CA ALA A 29 -11.91 8.66 8.48
C ALA A 29 -11.50 7.45 9.35
N LEU A 30 -12.43 6.52 9.60
CA LEU A 30 -12.15 5.29 10.32
C LEU A 30 -11.23 4.35 9.53
N GLY A 31 -11.41 4.25 8.21
CA GLY A 31 -10.47 3.56 7.33
C GLY A 31 -9.05 4.14 7.43
N ALA A 32 -8.91 5.47 7.37
CA ALA A 32 -7.62 6.14 7.54
C ALA A 32 -6.98 5.87 8.91
N TYR A 33 -7.78 5.77 9.98
CA TYR A 33 -7.32 5.38 11.31
C TYR A 33 -6.72 3.96 11.33
N TYR A 34 -7.41 2.97 10.78
CA TYR A 34 -6.88 1.61 10.68
C TYR A 34 -5.60 1.55 9.85
N ASN A 35 -5.51 2.30 8.75
CA ASN A 35 -4.29 2.40 7.97
C ASN A 35 -3.13 3.03 8.75
N LYS A 36 -3.39 4.04 9.58
CA LYS A 36 -2.38 4.58 10.49
C LYS A 36 -1.91 3.51 11.49
N LEU A 37 -2.81 2.67 12.00
CA LEU A 37 -2.44 1.55 12.87
C LEU A 37 -1.55 0.53 12.16
N ILE A 38 -1.82 0.20 10.89
CA ILE A 38 -0.95 -0.67 10.07
C ILE A 38 0.48 -0.13 10.05
N ILE A 39 0.66 1.17 9.76
CA ILE A 39 1.98 1.81 9.72
C ILE A 39 2.65 1.77 11.10
N ASN A 40 1.89 1.98 12.17
CA ASN A 40 2.42 1.95 13.53
C ASN A 40 2.87 0.54 13.95
N VAL A 41 2.08 -0.49 13.63
CA VAL A 41 2.45 -1.89 13.87
C VAL A 41 3.71 -2.24 13.10
N ALA A 42 3.80 -1.86 11.82
CA ALA A 42 5.00 -2.12 11.03
C ALA A 42 6.23 -1.40 11.58
N LYS A 43 6.13 -0.12 11.95
CA LYS A 43 7.24 0.65 12.54
C LYS A 43 7.71 0.04 13.85
N LYS A 44 6.78 -0.32 14.75
CA LYS A 44 7.11 -0.89 16.07
C LYS A 44 7.82 -2.24 15.94
N ASN A 45 7.48 -3.03 14.94
CA ASN A 45 8.07 -4.35 14.70
C ASN A 45 9.19 -4.32 13.64
N VAL A 46 9.62 -3.13 13.18
CA VAL A 46 10.65 -2.94 12.14
C VAL A 46 10.36 -3.77 10.86
N LEU A 47 9.09 -3.83 10.46
CA LEU A 47 8.63 -4.61 9.31
C LEU A 47 8.55 -3.76 8.04
N LYS A 48 8.92 -4.38 6.91
CA LYS A 48 8.68 -3.84 5.57
C LYS A 48 7.29 -4.23 5.09
N ILE A 49 6.41 -3.25 4.91
CA ILE A 49 5.06 -3.46 4.34
C ILE A 49 5.17 -3.65 2.83
N HIS A 50 4.30 -4.48 2.26
CA HIS A 50 4.19 -4.66 0.81
C HIS A 50 4.03 -3.30 0.09
N PRO A 51 4.80 -3.04 -0.97
CA PRO A 51 4.74 -1.80 -1.75
C PRO A 51 3.35 -1.47 -2.25
N ASP A 52 2.53 -2.45 -2.63
CA ASP A 52 1.18 -2.20 -3.13
C ASP A 52 0.21 -1.70 -2.07
N ILE A 53 0.33 -2.22 -0.84
CA ILE A 53 -0.40 -1.66 0.30
C ILE A 53 0.04 -0.19 0.46
N LYS A 54 1.34 0.09 0.50
CA LYS A 54 1.89 1.46 0.66
C LYS A 54 1.54 2.41 -0.50
N LYS A 55 1.33 1.90 -1.72
CA LYS A 55 0.90 2.69 -2.89
C LYS A 55 -0.56 3.11 -2.77
N GLN A 56 -1.41 2.26 -2.20
CA GLN A 56 -2.84 2.55 -1.98
C GLN A 56 -3.10 3.56 -0.86
N LEU A 57 -2.14 3.76 0.05
CA LEU A 57 -2.29 4.70 1.16
C LEU A 57 -1.79 6.11 0.84
N CYS A 58 -2.56 7.11 1.26
CA CYS A 58 -2.10 8.49 1.25
C CYS A 58 -0.93 8.69 2.21
N LYS A 59 0.13 9.39 1.77
CA LYS A 59 1.32 9.66 2.62
C LYS A 59 1.06 10.58 3.81
N LYS A 60 0.02 11.43 3.74
CA LYS A 60 -0.30 12.42 4.78
C LYS A 60 -1.33 11.88 5.77
N CYS A 61 -2.53 11.56 5.28
CA CYS A 61 -3.64 11.15 6.15
C CYS A 61 -3.84 9.63 6.24
N HIS A 62 -3.09 8.80 5.50
CA HIS A 62 -3.23 7.34 5.47
C HIS A 62 -4.59 6.83 4.96
N ALA A 63 -5.44 7.70 4.41
CA ALA A 63 -6.66 7.27 3.75
C ALA A 63 -6.35 6.36 2.55
N LEU A 64 -7.23 5.40 2.31
CA LEU A 64 -7.18 4.60 1.10
C LEU A 64 -7.48 5.51 -0.08
N THR A 65 -6.59 5.50 -1.06
CA THR A 65 -6.72 6.32 -2.24
C THR A 65 -7.31 5.44 -3.32
N SER A 66 -8.49 5.79 -3.83
CA SER A 66 -9.08 5.06 -4.93
C SER A 66 -8.11 5.11 -6.12
N ILE A 67 -7.52 3.96 -6.47
CA ILE A 67 -6.92 3.74 -7.79
C ILE A 67 -8.08 3.53 -8.77
N GLN A 68 -9.03 4.47 -8.82
CA GLN A 68 -10.03 4.47 -9.89
C GLN A 68 -9.27 4.95 -11.12
N LEU A 69 -8.79 3.98 -11.91
CA LEU A 69 -8.25 4.11 -13.28
C LEU A 69 -7.77 5.52 -13.58
N THR A 70 -6.81 5.99 -12.79
CA THR A 70 -6.29 7.33 -12.94
C THR A 70 -5.62 7.38 -14.29
N LYS A 71 -6.23 8.13 -15.22
CA LYS A 71 -5.79 8.22 -16.62
C LYS A 71 -4.29 8.46 -16.63
N LEU A 72 -3.57 7.60 -17.36
CA LEU A 72 -2.14 7.76 -17.61
C LEU A 72 -1.90 9.17 -18.14
N LYS A 73 -0.97 9.90 -17.52
CA LYS A 73 -0.54 11.22 -17.99
C LYS A 73 0.90 11.15 -18.50
N CYS A 74 1.20 12.00 -19.46
CA CYS A 74 2.55 12.17 -20.00
C CYS A 74 2.99 13.62 -19.80
N LYS A 75 4.19 13.83 -19.27
CA LYS A 75 4.85 15.15 -19.23
C LYS A 75 6.31 14.95 -19.59
N ASN A 76 6.83 15.71 -20.56
CA ASN A 76 8.21 15.63 -21.04
C ASN A 76 8.65 14.18 -21.38
N ASN A 77 7.82 13.45 -22.12
CA ASN A 77 8.01 12.03 -22.48
C ASN A 77 8.02 11.03 -21.31
N VAL A 78 7.80 11.46 -20.07
CA VAL A 78 7.67 10.59 -18.90
C VAL A 78 6.19 10.27 -18.65
N LYS A 79 5.86 8.98 -18.60
CA LYS A 79 4.52 8.48 -18.27
C LYS A 79 4.37 8.36 -16.76
N TYR A 80 3.25 8.81 -16.21
CA TYR A 80 2.95 8.68 -14.79
C TYR A 80 1.46 8.52 -14.51
N ILE A 81 1.16 7.91 -13.36
CA ILE A 81 -0.18 7.74 -12.80
C ILE A 81 -0.35 8.79 -11.70
N PRO A 82 -1.09 9.89 -11.94
CA PRO A 82 -1.42 10.84 -10.90
C PRO A 82 -2.46 10.24 -9.96
N THR A 83 -2.22 10.34 -8.66
CA THR A 83 -3.13 9.85 -7.62
C THR A 83 -3.43 11.00 -6.66
N LYS A 84 -4.71 11.28 -6.43
CA LYS A 84 -5.15 12.37 -5.53
C LYS A 84 -5.94 11.79 -4.37
N CYS A 85 -5.58 12.19 -3.15
CA CYS A 85 -6.33 11.81 -1.96
C CYS A 85 -7.67 12.56 -1.90
N LYS A 86 -8.78 11.83 -1.78
CA LYS A 86 -10.12 12.42 -1.64
C LYS A 86 -10.37 13.13 -0.30
N ILE A 87 -9.54 12.88 0.72
CA ILE A 87 -9.68 13.47 2.07
C ILE A 87 -8.82 14.73 2.22
N CYS A 88 -7.51 14.63 1.97
CA CYS A 88 -6.56 15.72 2.24
C CYS A 88 -6.02 16.41 0.98
N ASN A 89 -6.53 16.04 -0.21
CA ASN A 89 -6.13 16.59 -1.51
C ASN A 89 -4.64 16.46 -1.89
N MET A 90 -3.85 15.71 -1.12
CA MET A 90 -2.46 15.41 -1.47
C MET A 90 -2.39 14.65 -2.79
N GLU A 91 -1.53 15.14 -3.68
CA GLU A 91 -1.27 14.55 -4.99
C GLU A 91 0.04 13.76 -4.96
N ARG A 92 0.06 12.63 -5.66
CA ARG A 92 1.21 11.75 -5.80
C ARG A 92 1.26 11.20 -7.21
N ASN A 93 2.40 11.35 -7.87
CA ASN A 93 2.61 10.83 -9.22
C ASN A 93 3.48 9.57 -9.16
N PHE A 94 2.99 8.46 -9.68
CA PHE A 94 3.77 7.24 -9.85
C PHE A 94 4.32 7.19 -11.27
N ILE A 95 5.64 7.28 -11.42
CA ILE A 95 6.30 7.17 -12.72
C ILE A 95 6.22 5.71 -13.18
N ILE A 96 5.93 5.52 -14.47
CA ILE A 96 5.95 4.22 -15.13
C ILE A 96 7.20 4.15 -16.00
N ASP A 97 8.08 3.21 -15.69
CA ASP A 97 9.29 2.93 -16.45
C ASP A 97 9.27 1.48 -16.88
N LYS A 98 8.98 1.24 -18.16
CA LYS A 98 8.86 -0.10 -18.76
C LYS A 98 10.06 -1.01 -18.49
N LYS A 99 11.26 -0.46 -18.26
CA LYS A 99 12.48 -1.24 -17.99
C LYS A 99 12.63 -1.63 -16.52
N LYS A 100 11.92 -0.98 -15.61
CA LYS A 100 12.11 -1.07 -14.15
C LYS A 100 10.80 -1.24 -13.36
N ASP A 101 9.69 -1.50 -14.04
CA ASP A 101 8.36 -1.60 -13.42
C ASP A 101 8.21 -2.84 -12.52
N SER A 102 9.10 -3.85 -12.60
CA SER A 102 9.10 -4.98 -11.67
C SER A 102 9.69 -4.56 -10.32
N ILE A 103 8.92 -4.78 -9.26
CA ILE A 103 9.38 -4.56 -7.90
C ILE A 103 10.27 -5.74 -7.51
N TRP A 104 11.23 -5.54 -6.61
CA TRP A 104 12.11 -6.62 -6.12
C TRP A 104 11.32 -7.84 -5.63
N LEU A 105 10.15 -7.61 -5.01
CA LEU A 105 9.29 -8.67 -4.47
C LEU A 105 8.58 -9.51 -5.55
N ASP A 106 8.50 -9.04 -6.79
CA ASP A 106 7.89 -9.78 -7.90
C ASP A 106 8.84 -10.83 -8.48
N ARG A 107 10.12 -10.78 -8.09
CA ARG A 107 11.14 -11.68 -8.61
C ARG A 107 11.09 -13.02 -7.89
N PRO A 108 11.27 -14.15 -8.59
CA PRO A 108 11.20 -15.47 -7.98
C PRO A 108 12.25 -15.65 -6.87
N GLU A 109 13.41 -15.01 -6.97
CA GLU A 109 14.48 -15.11 -5.96
C GLU A 109 14.11 -14.41 -4.64
N ALA A 110 13.12 -13.53 -4.64
CA ALA A 110 12.63 -12.85 -3.44
C ALA A 110 11.57 -13.66 -2.67
N VAL A 111 11.07 -14.76 -3.26
CA VAL A 111 10.01 -15.58 -2.67
C VAL A 111 10.61 -16.68 -1.80
N LEU A 112 10.40 -16.57 -0.49
CA LEU A 112 10.87 -17.58 0.48
C LEU A 112 9.95 -18.81 0.52
N LYS A 113 8.64 -18.60 0.39
CA LYS A 113 7.63 -19.66 0.50
C LYS A 113 6.38 -19.31 -0.27
N ILE A 114 5.88 -20.26 -1.04
CA ILE A 114 4.55 -20.22 -1.66
C ILE A 114 3.61 -21.00 -0.74
N ILE A 115 2.49 -20.39 -0.37
CA ILE A 115 1.43 -21.06 0.38
C ILE A 115 0.47 -21.60 -0.67
N ASN A 116 0.51 -22.92 -0.87
CA ASN A 116 -0.45 -23.65 -1.71
C ASN A 116 -1.75 -23.93 -0.93
#